data_AF-A0A342I4F7-F1
#
_entry.id   AF-A0A342I4F7-F1
#
_cell.length_a   1.000
_cell.length_b   1.000
_cell.length_c   1.000
_cell.angle_alpha   90.00
_cell.angle_beta   90.00
_cell.angle_gamma   90.00
#
_symmetry.space_group_name_H-M   'P 1'
#
loop_
_entity.id
_entity.type
_entity.pdbx_description
1 polymer ?
#
loop_
_entity_poly.entity_id
_entity_poly.type
_entity_poly.pdbx_seq_one_letter_code
_entity_poly.pdbx_strand_id
1 'polypeptide(L)'
;MFLMNLMLLMILLIILILFLISYFFKKKMNTNFQKLSPFECGFQQITSASTSVSIPFFLITLIFLIFDIEITILFPILDSIITLNKLNLIMKSFIMFFLILIIGLFLEWMNSAIEWLK
;
A
#
# COMPACT_ATOMS: atom_id res chain seq x y z
N MET A 1 13.38 21.77 -10.13
CA MET A 1 12.19 21.95 -9.28
C MET A 1 11.00 22.51 -10.06
N PHE A 2 11.13 23.66 -10.74
CA PHE A 2 10.04 24.24 -11.56
C PHE A 2 9.52 23.30 -12.66
N LEU A 3 10.43 22.65 -13.41
CA LEU A 3 10.06 21.70 -14.46
C LEU A 3 9.26 20.49 -13.92
N MET A 4 9.60 20.02 -12.71
CA MET A 4 8.90 18.92 -12.04
C MET A 4 7.47 19.33 -11.66
N ASN A 5 7.31 20.55 -11.15
CA ASN A 5 5.99 21.09 -10.79
C ASN A 5 5.12 21.30 -12.03
N LEU A 6 5.71 21.74 -13.15
CA LEU A 6 5.00 21.85 -14.43
C LEU A 6 4.51 20.48 -14.92
N MET A 7 5.36 19.45 -14.89
CA MET A 7 4.97 18.10 -15.29
C MET A 7 3.82 17.56 -14.42
N LEU A 8 3.89 17.77 -13.10
CA LEU A 8 2.82 17.36 -12.17
C LEU A 8 1.49 18.07 -12.48
N LEU A 9 1.55 19.39 -12.75
CA LEU A 9 0.37 20.17 -13.10
C LEU A 9 -0.26 19.69 -14.41
N MET A 10 0.55 19.37 -15.41
CA MET A 10 0.07 18.84 -16.69
C MET A 10 -0.64 17.49 -16.50
N ILE A 11 -0.10 16.59 -15.68
CA ILE A 11 -0.73 15.31 -15.38
C ILE A 11 -2.10 15.51 -14.72
N LEU A 12 -2.17 16.37 -13.70
CA LEU A 12 -3.44 16.69 -13.02
C LEU A 12 -4.47 17.29 -13.96
N LEU A 13 -4.07 18.20 -14.84
CA LEU A 13 -4.95 18.80 -15.86
C LEU A 13 -5.49 17.75 -16.82
N ILE A 14 -4.66 16.82 -17.29
CA ILE A 14 -5.09 15.74 -18.20
C ILE A 14 -6.14 14.85 -17.53
N ILE A 15 -5.91 14.45 -16.27
CA ILE A 15 -6.87 13.62 -15.51
C ILE A 15 -8.20 14.36 -15.35
N LEU A 16 -8.16 15.66 -15.05
CA LEU A 16 -9.34 16.48 -14.81
C LEU A 16 -10.14 16.70 -16.11
N ILE A 17 -9.45 16.91 -17.24
CA ILE A 17 -10.07 17.01 -18.56
C ILE A 17 -10.75 15.68 -18.93
N LEU A 18 -10.07 14.53 -18.75
CA LEU A 18 -10.65 13.21 -19.01
C LEU A 18 -11.89 12.95 -18.14
N PHE A 19 -11.84 13.32 -16.86
CA PHE A 19 -12.98 13.24 -15.95
C PHE A 19 -14.15 14.11 -16.44
N LEU A 20 -13.91 15.36 -16.80
CA LEU A 20 -14.94 16.27 -17.32
C LEU A 20 -15.55 15.74 -18.62
N ILE A 21 -14.74 15.28 -19.57
CA ILE A 21 -15.22 14.65 -20.81
C ILE A 21 -16.12 13.46 -20.47
N SER A 22 -15.69 12.57 -19.59
CA SER A 22 -16.50 11.40 -19.17
C SER A 22 -17.82 11.81 -18.52
N TYR A 23 -17.83 12.89 -17.75
CA TYR A 23 -19.01 13.41 -17.08
C TYR A 23 -19.99 14.05 -18.08
N PHE A 24 -19.50 14.85 -19.03
CA PHE A 24 -20.33 15.49 -20.05
C PHE A 24 -20.87 14.50 -21.09
N PHE A 25 -20.08 13.50 -21.48
CA PHE A 25 -20.50 12.46 -22.42
C PHE A 25 -21.31 11.34 -21.76
N LYS A 26 -21.50 11.36 -20.44
CA LYS A 26 -22.37 10.41 -19.75
C LYS A 26 -23.81 10.58 -20.24
N LYS A 27 -24.29 9.62 -21.02
CA LYS A 27 -25.72 9.49 -21.33
C LYS A 27 -26.49 9.46 -20.01
N LYS A 28 -27.48 10.33 -19.83
CA LYS A 28 -28.44 10.26 -18.71
C LYS A 28 -29.21 8.94 -18.83
N MET A 29 -28.61 7.86 -18.36
CA MET A 29 -29.28 6.58 -18.17
C MET A 29 -30.33 6.84 -17.09
N ASN A 30 -31.60 6.51 -17.36
CA ASN A 30 -32.63 6.50 -16.32
C ASN A 30 -32.08 5.73 -15.12
N THR A 31 -31.97 6.43 -14.00
CA THR A 31 -31.42 5.93 -12.75
C THR A 31 -32.40 4.96 -12.13
N ASN A 32 -32.41 3.73 -12.63
CA ASN A 32 -33.19 2.65 -12.03
C ASN A 32 -32.51 2.24 -10.73
N PHE A 33 -33.29 2.08 -9.65
CA PHE A 33 -32.78 1.66 -8.34
C PHE A 33 -31.94 0.37 -8.41
N GLN A 34 -32.30 -0.58 -9.27
CA GLN A 34 -31.56 -1.84 -9.47
C GLN A 34 -30.16 -1.65 -10.09
N LYS A 35 -29.92 -0.56 -10.83
CA LYS A 35 -28.58 -0.21 -11.35
C LYS A 35 -27.73 0.53 -10.32
N LEU A 36 -28.38 1.14 -9.33
CA LEU A 36 -27.73 1.85 -8.23
C LEU A 36 -27.51 0.94 -7.02
N SER A 37 -28.24 -0.17 -6.93
CA SER A 37 -28.02 -1.17 -5.89
C SER A 37 -26.72 -1.96 -6.15
N PRO A 38 -25.97 -2.28 -5.09
CA PRO A 38 -24.77 -3.11 -5.18
C PRO A 38 -25.08 -4.49 -5.77
N PHE A 39 -24.11 -5.02 -6.52
CA PHE A 39 -24.25 -6.27 -7.24
C PHE A 39 -23.89 -7.46 -6.34
N GLU A 40 -24.89 -8.27 -5.98
CA GLU A 40 -24.71 -9.57 -5.33
C GLU A 40 -25.37 -10.67 -6.19
N CYS A 41 -24.89 -10.84 -7.43
CA CYS A 41 -25.41 -11.85 -8.36
C CYS A 41 -26.93 -11.78 -8.59
N GLY A 42 -27.52 -10.58 -8.52
CA GLY A 42 -28.97 -10.36 -8.67
C GLY A 42 -29.79 -10.47 -7.39
N PHE A 43 -29.17 -10.78 -6.25
CA PHE A 43 -29.81 -10.80 -4.94
C PHE A 43 -29.70 -9.45 -4.23
N GLN A 44 -30.61 -9.21 -3.28
CA GLN A 44 -30.49 -8.10 -2.34
C GLN A 44 -29.40 -8.41 -1.33
N GLN A 45 -28.65 -7.39 -0.91
CA GLN A 45 -27.59 -7.57 0.07
C GLN A 45 -28.12 -8.16 1.36
N ILE A 46 -27.57 -9.31 1.75
CA ILE A 46 -27.94 -10.01 2.98
C ILE A 46 -27.30 -9.31 4.19
N THR A 47 -26.12 -8.73 4.00
CA THR A 47 -25.36 -8.02 5.03
C THR A 47 -24.92 -6.65 4.53
N SER A 48 -24.88 -5.65 5.41
CA SER A 48 -24.23 -4.38 5.08
C SER A 48 -22.75 -4.60 4.78
N ALA A 49 -22.16 -3.76 3.92
CA ALA A 49 -20.73 -3.76 3.62
C ALA A 49 -19.82 -3.42 4.84
N SER A 50 -20.41 -3.25 6.02
CA SER A 50 -19.75 -2.93 7.29
C SER A 50 -19.57 -4.17 8.18
N THR A 51 -19.43 -5.36 7.59
CA THR A 51 -19.05 -6.56 8.35
C THR A 51 -17.63 -6.41 8.88
N SER A 52 -17.36 -7.00 10.05
CA SER A 52 -16.03 -7.02 10.64
C SER A 52 -15.06 -7.74 9.69
N VAL A 53 -14.03 -7.01 9.25
CA VAL A 53 -12.95 -7.55 8.43
C VAL A 53 -12.23 -8.66 9.19
N SER A 54 -11.73 -9.66 8.47
CA SER A 54 -11.04 -10.80 9.06
C SER A 54 -9.75 -10.36 9.79
N ILE A 55 -9.56 -10.86 11.01
CA ILE A 55 -8.39 -10.59 11.86
C ILE A 55 -7.03 -10.88 11.17
N PRO A 56 -6.89 -11.92 10.32
CA PRO A 56 -5.65 -12.16 9.58
C PRO A 56 -5.27 -11.01 8.64
N PHE A 57 -6.25 -10.37 7.99
CA PHE A 57 -5.97 -9.23 7.11
C PHE A 57 -5.40 -8.05 7.90
N PHE A 58 -5.96 -7.80 9.10
CA PHE A 58 -5.45 -6.76 9.99
C PHE A 58 -4.01 -7.03 10.44
N LEU A 59 -3.69 -8.25 10.84
CA LEU A 59 -2.33 -8.63 11.26
C LEU A 59 -1.30 -8.43 10.13
N ILE A 60 -1.63 -8.84 8.91
CA ILE A 60 -0.76 -8.65 7.75
C ILE A 60 -0.51 -7.15 7.48
N THR A 61 -1.55 -6.31 7.58
CA THR A 61 -1.38 -4.86 7.39
C THR A 61 -0.50 -4.23 8.46
N LEU A 62 -0.56 -4.72 9.69
CA LEU A 62 0.24 -4.21 10.80
C LEU A 62 1.72 -4.62 10.64
N ILE A 63 1.97 -5.89 10.28
CA ILE A 63 3.33 -6.39 9.97
C ILE A 63 3.93 -5.60 8.80
N PHE A 64 3.16 -5.40 7.73
CA PHE A 64 3.61 -4.60 6.59
C PHE A 64 4.00 -3.17 6.97
N LEU A 65 3.22 -2.53 7.84
CA LEU A 65 3.51 -1.17 8.30
C LEU A 65 4.82 -1.09 9.09
N ILE A 66 5.07 -2.05 9.99
CA ILE A 66 6.32 -2.10 10.76
C ILE A 66 7.51 -2.35 9.83
N PHE A 67 7.38 -3.32 8.92
CA PHE A 67 8.44 -3.66 7.97
C PHE A 67 8.78 -2.50 7.02
N ASP A 68 7.78 -1.71 6.59
CA ASP A 68 8.01 -0.51 5.78
C ASP A 68 8.83 0.53 6.55
N ILE A 69 8.50 0.78 7.83
CA ILE A 69 9.30 1.67 8.69
C ILE A 69 10.74 1.17 8.82
N GLU A 70 10.95 -0.13 9.01
CA GLU A 70 12.29 -0.70 9.12
C GLU A 70 13.11 -0.54 7.83
N ILE A 71 12.48 -0.66 6.66
CA ILE A 71 13.13 -0.39 5.37
C ILE A 71 13.49 1.09 5.23
N THR A 72 12.61 2.01 5.64
CA THR A 72 12.92 3.45 5.58
C THR A 72 14.14 3.82 6.43
N ILE A 73 14.34 3.14 7.58
CA ILE A 73 15.52 3.30 8.44
C ILE A 73 16.79 2.75 7.78
N LEU A 74 16.66 1.73 6.93
CA LEU A 74 17.78 1.11 6.23
C LEU A 74 18.26 1.94 5.02
N PHE A 75 17.37 2.72 4.40
CA PHE A 75 17.70 3.58 3.25
C PHE A 75 18.90 4.54 3.45
N PRO A 76 19.00 5.34 4.53
CA PRO A 76 20.13 6.26 4.76
C PRO A 76 21.48 5.55 4.92
N ILE A 77 21.50 4.25 5.23
CA ILE A 77 22.74 3.46 5.29
C ILE A 77 23.39 3.40 3.90
N LEU A 78 22.60 3.33 2.82
CA LEU A 78 23.11 3.28 1.45
C LEU A 78 23.91 4.54 1.08
N ASP A 79 23.42 5.71 1.50
CA ASP A 79 24.11 6.98 1.27
C ASP A 79 25.37 7.11 2.17
N SER A 80 25.30 6.56 3.38
CA SER A 80 26.43 6.53 4.32
C SER A 80 27.63 5.72 3.81
N ILE A 81 27.38 4.64 3.05
CA ILE A 81 28.43 3.80 2.43
C ILE A 81 29.25 4.62 1.42
N ILE A 82 28.61 5.53 0.69
CA ILE A 82 29.26 6.33 -0.37
C ILE A 82 30.07 7.48 0.24
N THR A 83 29.61 8.05 1.36
CA THR A 83 30.14 9.29 1.92
C THR A 83 31.19 9.10 3.03
N LEU A 84 31.16 7.96 3.74
CA LEU A 84 32.02 7.74 4.91
C LEU A 84 33.13 6.72 4.65
N ASN A 85 34.35 7.06 5.08
CA ASN A 85 35.52 6.17 4.98
C ASN A 85 35.55 5.03 6.03
N LYS A 86 34.41 4.75 6.68
CA LYS A 86 34.26 3.73 7.75
C LYS A 86 33.41 2.54 7.28
N LEU A 87 33.67 2.06 6.06
CA LEU A 87 32.90 0.98 5.40
C LEU A 87 32.73 -0.26 6.29
N ASN A 88 33.76 -0.69 7.01
CA ASN A 88 33.68 -1.91 7.83
C ASN A 88 32.66 -1.80 8.98
N LEU A 89 32.53 -0.61 9.58
CA LEU A 89 31.60 -0.40 10.69
C LEU A 89 30.15 -0.30 10.19
N ILE A 90 29.95 0.35 9.04
CA ILE A 90 28.65 0.50 8.36
C ILE A 90 28.14 -0.85 7.86
N MET A 91 29.00 -1.66 7.25
CA MET A 91 28.65 -3.00 6.79
C MET A 91 28.28 -3.91 7.97
N LYS A 92 29.00 -3.79 9.10
CA LYS A 92 28.69 -4.57 10.30
C LYS A 92 27.33 -4.19 10.90
N SER A 93 26.99 -2.90 10.96
CA SER A 93 25.67 -2.46 11.44
C SER A 93 24.55 -2.88 10.48
N PHE A 94 24.78 -2.80 9.17
CA PHE A 94 23.82 -3.27 8.17
C PHE A 94 23.52 -4.76 8.31
N ILE A 95 24.56 -5.60 8.38
CA ILE A 95 24.40 -7.06 8.53
C ILE A 95 23.67 -7.40 9.83
N MET A 96 24.01 -6.72 10.92
CA MET A 96 23.35 -6.95 12.21
C MET A 96 21.86 -6.55 12.18
N PHE A 97 21.54 -5.40 11.59
CA PHE A 97 20.15 -4.97 11.41
C PHE A 97 19.37 -5.92 10.48
N PHE A 98 19.97 -6.37 9.38
CA PHE A 98 19.36 -7.31 8.45
C PHE A 98 19.09 -8.68 9.10
N LEU A 99 19.98 -9.16 9.97
CA LEU A 99 19.75 -10.38 10.74
C LEU A 99 18.56 -10.26 11.69
N ILE A 100 18.39 -9.10 12.34
CA ILE A 100 17.25 -8.84 13.22
C ILE A 100 15.94 -8.93 12.42
N LEU A 101 15.89 -8.36 11.21
CA LEU A 101 14.73 -8.45 10.31
C LEU A 101 14.37 -9.89 9.97
N ILE A 102 15.36 -10.69 9.58
CA ILE A 102 15.15 -12.11 9.25
C ILE A 102 14.60 -12.87 10.45
N ILE A 103 15.16 -12.63 11.65
CA ILE A 103 14.72 -13.30 12.88
C ILE A 103 13.30 -12.88 13.24
N GLY A 104 12.96 -11.59 13.14
CA GLY A 104 11.62 -11.08 13.38
C GLY A 104 10.57 -11.74 12.48
N LEU A 105 10.86 -11.82 11.18
CA LEU A 105 9.98 -12.46 10.20
C LEU A 105 9.83 -13.96 10.45
N PHE A 106 10.89 -14.64 10.89
CA PHE A 106 10.82 -16.05 11.25
C PHE A 106 9.94 -16.29 12.48
N LEU A 107 10.02 -15.42 13.50
CA LEU A 107 9.17 -15.49 14.68
C LEU A 107 7.68 -15.28 14.34
N GLU A 108 7.37 -14.32 13.48
CA GLU A 108 6.00 -14.08 13.01
C GLU A 108 5.44 -15.26 12.23
N TRP A 109 6.28 -15.91 11.42
CA TRP A 109 5.87 -17.09 10.68
C TRP A 109 5.61 -18.28 11.62
N MET A 110 6.47 -18.52 12.61
CA MET A 110 6.24 -19.57 13.62
C MET A 110 4.94 -19.36 14.41
N ASN A 111 4.53 -18.11 14.63
CA ASN A 111 3.30 -17.76 15.33
C ASN A 111 2.04 -17.82 14.45
N SER A 112 2.15 -18.37 13.24
CA SER A 112 1.07 -18.48 12.23
C SER A 112 0.33 -17.17 11.94
N ALA A 113 0.94 -16.01 12.23
CA ALA A 113 0.34 -14.70 11.99
C ALA A 113 0.14 -14.41 10.49
N ILE A 114 0.90 -15.11 9.64
CA ILE A 114 0.91 -14.99 8.19
C ILE A 114 0.05 -16.10 7.53
N GLU A 115 -0.32 -17.14 8.29
CA GLU A 115 -1.11 -18.25 7.75
C GLU A 115 -2.56 -17.82 7.56
N TRP A 116 -3.02 -17.93 6.32
CA TRP A 116 -4.44 -17.83 6.04
C TRP A 116 -5.13 -19.12 6.47
N LEU A 117 -6.18 -18.98 7.30
CA LEU A 117 -7.16 -20.03 7.47
C LEU A 117 -7.75 -20.36 6.10
N LYS A 118 -7.68 -21.64 5.71
CA LYS A 118 -8.42 -22.17 4.56
C LYS A 118 -9.92 -22.17 4.83
#